data_AF-A0A0G1AKB5-F1
#
_entry.id   AF-A0A0G1AKB5-F1
#
_cell.length_a   1.000
_cell.length_b   1.000
_cell.length_c   1.000
_cell.angle_alpha   90.00
_cell.angle_beta   90.00
_cell.angle_gamma   90.00
#
_symmetry.space_group_name_H-M   'P 1'
#
loop_
_entity.id
_entity.type
_entity.pdbx_description
1 polymer ?
#
loop_
_entity_poly.entity_id
_entity_poly.type
_entity_poly.pdbx_seq_one_letter_code
_entity_poly.pdbx_strand_id
1 'polypeptide(L)' 'MNSRQLKTIPVPQKLFETMLEAYQKWEKFSDEFEDYLLASDKKFIEKMRKARKEHLNGEIRDLQILKQELR' A
#
# COMPACT_ATOMS: atom_id res chain seq x y z
N MET A 1 -4.59 -25.83 24.05
CA MET A 1 -5.08 -24.67 23.29
C MET A 1 -4.99 -23.45 24.20
N ASN A 2 -4.09 -22.50 23.93
CA ASN A 2 -3.95 -21.28 24.73
C ASN A 2 -4.97 -20.25 24.23
N SER A 3 -6.11 -20.15 24.92
CA SER A 3 -7.11 -19.10 24.69
C SER A 3 -6.54 -17.77 25.21
N ARG A 4 -5.90 -16.99 24.32
CA ARG A 4 -5.60 -15.59 24.60
C ARG A 4 -6.93 -14.87 24.81
N GLN A 5 -7.30 -14.63 26.07
CA GLN A 5 -8.46 -13.82 26.42
C GLN A 5 -8.28 -12.42 25.85
N LEU A 6 -9.19 -12.00 24.98
CA LEU A 6 -9.21 -10.64 24.44
C LEU A 6 -9.54 -9.68 25.58
N LYS A 7 -8.59 -8.80 25.92
CA LYS A 7 -8.79 -7.73 26.89
C LYS A 7 -9.23 -6.48 26.15
N THR A 8 -10.42 -5.98 26.47
CA THR A 8 -10.92 -4.69 25.97
C THR A 8 -10.71 -3.62 27.03
N ILE A 9 -10.41 -2.39 26.59
CA ILE A 9 -10.25 -1.22 27.45
C ILE A 9 -11.29 -0.19 27.00
N PRO A 10 -12.09 0.39 27.92
CA PRO A 10 -13.04 1.43 27.57
C PRO A 10 -12.29 2.70 27.17
N VAL A 11 -12.66 3.29 26.04
CA VAL A 11 -12.11 4.55 25.53
C VAL A 11 -13.26 5.54 25.33
N PRO A 12 -13.10 6.83 25.70
CA PRO A 12 -14.10 7.84 25.39
C PRO A 12 -14.37 7.90 23.88
N GLN A 13 -15.64 7.79 23.49
CA GLN A 13 -16.06 7.72 22.08
C GLN A 13 -15.47 8.87 21.25
N LYS A 14 -15.60 10.11 21.74
CA LYS A 14 -15.08 11.30 21.07
C LYS A 14 -13.57 11.24 20.79
N LEU A 15 -12.79 10.64 21.69
CA LEU A 15 -11.35 10.48 21.52
C LEU A 15 -11.05 9.49 20.39
N PHE A 16 -11.75 8.37 20.35
CA PHE A 16 -11.61 7.37 19.30
C PHE A 16 -12.02 7.92 17.94
N GLU A 17 -13.15 8.63 17.86
CA GLU A 17 -13.62 9.29 16.63
C GLU A 17 -12.61 10.31 16.10
N THR A 18 -12.08 11.16 16.98
CA THR A 18 -11.05 12.15 16.61
C THR A 18 -9.79 11.47 16.05
N MET A 19 -9.34 10.38 16.69
CA MET A 19 -8.20 9.60 16.22
C MET A 19 -8.47 8.97 14.84
N LEU A 20 -9.66 8.41 14.65
CA LEU A 20 -10.06 7.78 13.38
C LEU A 20 -10.11 8.81 12.25
N GLU A 21 -10.68 9.99 12.49
CA GLU A 21 -10.70 11.08 11.51
C GLU A 21 -9.30 11.55 11.13
N ALA A 22 -8.40 11.68 12.12
CA ALA A 22 -7.01 12.04 11.87
C ALA A 22 -6.30 10.98 11.02
N TYR A 23 -6.50 9.70 11.33
CA TYR A 23 -5.95 8.59 10.55
C TYR A 23 -6.44 8.63 9.10
N GLN A 24 -7.74 8.80 8.87
CA GLN A 24 -8.31 8.85 7.52
C GLN A 24 -7.79 10.03 6.71
N LYS A 25 -7.58 11.19 7.34
CA LYS A 25 -6.99 12.36 6.67
C LYS A 25 -5.52 12.13 6.35
N TRP A 26 -4.78 11.51 7.26
CA TRP A 26 -3.39 11.15 7.05
C TRP A 26 -3.22 10.14 5.92
N GLU A 27 -4.06 9.11 5.86
CA GLU A 27 -4.04 8.09 4.80
C GLU A 27 -4.24 8.73 3.43
N LYS A 28 -5.27 9.56 3.27
CA LYS A 28 -5.51 10.30 2.02
C LYS A 28 -4.34 11.19 1.60
N PHE A 29 -3.77 11.92 2.56
CA PHE A 29 -2.59 12.74 2.29
C PHE A 29 -1.39 11.88 1.88
N SER A 30 -1.16 10.76 2.57
CA SER A 30 -0.06 9.85 2.28
C SER A 30 -0.17 9.30 0.87
N ASP A 31 -1.36 8.88 0.45
CA ASP A 31 -1.63 8.38 -0.89
C ASP A 31 -1.34 9.45 -1.96
N GLU A 32 -1.90 10.65 -1.81
CA GLU A 32 -1.67 11.76 -2.74
C GLU A 32 -0.19 12.20 -2.80
N PHE A 33 0.49 12.16 -1.66
CA PHE A 33 1.90 12.50 -1.58
C PHE A 33 2.78 11.44 -2.25
N GLU A 34 2.48 10.16 -2.06
CA GLU A 34 3.17 9.06 -2.74
C GLU A 34 3.00 9.18 -4.25
N ASP A 35 1.77 9.40 -4.74
CA ASP A 35 1.49 9.62 -6.15
C ASP A 35 2.29 10.79 -6.72
N TYR A 36 2.39 11.91 -6.00
CA TYR A 36 3.20 13.05 -6.40
C TYR A 36 4.69 12.70 -6.52
N LEU A 37 5.25 11.98 -5.54
CA LEU A 37 6.64 11.55 -5.57
C LEU A 37 6.92 10.62 -6.76
N LEU A 38 6.04 9.65 -7.00
CA LEU A 38 6.16 8.70 -8.10
C LEU A 38 6.00 9.39 -9.48
N ALA A 39 5.06 10.33 -9.59
CA ALA A 39 4.85 11.11 -10.81
C ALA A 39 6.03 12.04 -11.14
N SER A 40 6.77 12.46 -10.11
CA SER A 40 7.94 13.33 -10.26
C SER A 40 9.18 12.58 -10.76
N ASP A 41 9.26 11.26 -10.56
CA ASP A 41 10.39 10.45 -11.04
C ASP A 41 10.16 9.94 -12.48
N LYS A 42 10.84 10.58 -13.43
CA LYS A 42 10.81 10.19 -14.85
C LYS A 42 11.28 8.75 -15.08
N LYS A 43 12.25 8.24 -14.32
CA LYS A 43 12.74 6.87 -14.47
C LYS A 43 11.68 5.87 -14.05
N PHE A 44 10.97 6.16 -12.96
CA PHE A 44 9.84 5.37 -12.50
C PHE A 44 8.72 5.33 -13.55
N ILE A 45 8.34 6.48 -14.10
CA ILE A 45 7.30 6.57 -15.15
C ILE A 45 7.66 5.76 -16.38
N GLU A 46 8.89 5.85 -16.88
CA GLU A 46 9.33 5.05 -18.03
C GLU A 46 9.32 3.54 -17.74
N LYS A 47 9.73 3.15 -16.53
CA LYS A 47 9.63 1.75 -16.08
C LYS A 47 8.19 1.26 -16.08
N MET A 48 7.25 2.05 -15.55
CA MET A 48 5.83 1.70 -15.51
C MET A 48 5.20 1.63 -16.91
N ARG A 49 5.58 2.54 -17.81
CA ARG A 49 5.16 2.50 -19.23
C ARG A 49 5.62 1.22 -19.92
N LYS A 50 6.88 0.84 -19.73
CA LYS A 50 7.44 -0.40 -20.27
C LYS A 50 6.70 -1.63 -19.72
N ALA A 51 6.55 -1.72 -18.40
CA ALA A 51 5.84 -2.83 -17.75
C ALA A 51 4.39 -2.97 -18.25
N ARG A 52 3.68 -1.84 -18.44
CA ARG A 52 2.33 -1.84 -19.01
C ARG A 52 2.31 -2.38 -20.44
N LYS A 53 3.27 -1.98 -21.28
CA LYS A 53 3.38 -2.47 -22.66
C LYS A 53 3.63 -3.98 -22.70
N GLU A 54 4.58 -4.47 -21.90
CA GLU A 54 4.90 -5.90 -21.79
C GLU A 54 3.68 -6.70 -21.33
N HIS A 55 2.95 -6.21 -20.31
CA HIS A 55 1.72 -6.84 -19.84
C HIS A 55 0.64 -6.93 -20.92
N LEU A 56 0.40 -5.86 -21.67
CA LEU A 56 -0.58 -5.84 -22.77
C LEU A 56 -0.19 -6.78 -23.92
N ASN A 57 1.10 -6.97 -24.15
CA ASN A 57 1.63 -7.91 -25.15
C ASN A 57 1.63 -9.37 -24.66
N GLY A 58 1.23 -9.63 -23.42
CA GLY A 58 1.29 -10.96 -22.81
C GLY A 58 2.69 -11.40 -22.41
N GLU A 59 3.67 -10.49 -22.40
CA GLU A 59 5.05 -10.71 -21.96
C GLU A 59 5.14 -10.69 -20.43
N ILE A 60 4.31 -11.51 -19.77
CA ILE A 60 4.27 -11.64 -18.31
C ILE A 60 5.25 -12.72 -17.85
N ARG A 61 6.03 -12.41 -16.81
CA ARG A 61 6.94 -13.38 -16.18
C ARG A 61 6.16 -14.31 -15.25
N ASP A 62 6.62 -15.56 -15.16
CA ASP A 62 6.07 -16.51 -14.19
C ASP A 62 6.30 -16.02 -12.75
N LEU A 63 5.24 -16.01 -11.95
CA LEU A 63 5.27 -15.56 -10.56
C LEU A 63 6.20 -16.39 -9.68
N GLN A 64 6.33 -17.70 -9.93
CA GLN A 64 7.23 -18.58 -9.18
C GLN A 64 8.69 -18.21 -9.42
N ILE A 65 9.06 -17.85 -10.66
CA ILE A 65 10.40 -17.38 -11.00
C ILE A 65 10.68 -16.07 -10.25
N LEU A 66 9.73 -15.12 -10.26
CA LEU A 66 9.90 -13.86 -9.55
C LEU A 66 10.05 -14.06 -8.03
N LYS A 67 9.30 -14.98 -7.43
CA LYS A 67 9.40 -15.30 -5.99
C LYS A 67 10.75 -15.89 -5.60
N GLN A 68 11.43 -16.57 -6.51
CA GLN A 68 12.78 -17.11 -6.27
C GLN A 68 13.84 -16.00 -6.31
N GLU A 69 13.66 -14.96 -7.13
CA GLU A 69 14.57 -13.81 -7.22
C GLU A 69 14.50 -12.85 -6.03
N LEU A 70 13.36 -12.82 -5.33
CA LEU A 70 13.08 -11.93 -4.19
C LEU A 70 13.29 -12.59 -2.82
N ARG A 71 13.83 -13.82 -2.80
CA ARG A 71 14.20 -14.54 -1.58
C ARG A 71 15.63 -14.21 -1.16
#